data_AF-A0A957TF05-F1
#
_entry.id   AF-A0A957TF05-F1
#
_cell.length_a   1.000
_cell.length_b   1.000
_cell.length_c   1.000
_cell.angle_alpha   90.00
_cell.angle_beta   90.00
_cell.angle_gamma   90.00
#
_symmetry.space_group_name_H-M   'P 1'
#
loop_
_entity.id
_entity.type
_entity.pdbx_description
1 polymer ?
#
loop_
_entity_poly.entity_id
_entity_poly.type
_entity_poly.pdbx_seq_one_letter_code
_entity_poly.pdbx_strand_id
1 'polypeptide(L)'
;MAAVKNKIQYKGLIVPLVVMLAFWGIAIWGFVASGYIQPLIMFGYIGTSLGIGLGLYATLPKKQKPTGRKLTLFLVGLFLLGYAIFMGQENVQMEGAIFGLLTGVIQMGVIHYMIAKIVGPLLFGRMWCGWSCWTVMVLDLLPFTRPSGRLPRR
;
A
#
# COMPACT_ATOMS: atom_id res chain seq x y z
N MET A 1 -20.78 -8.44 26.75
CA MET A 1 -19.81 -9.19 25.91
C MET A 1 -20.60 -10.09 24.98
N ALA A 2 -20.94 -9.62 23.77
CA ALA A 2 -21.69 -10.41 22.80
C ALA A 2 -20.72 -11.27 21.99
N ALA A 3 -20.87 -12.59 22.09
CA ALA A 3 -20.07 -13.57 21.37
C ALA A 3 -20.15 -13.30 19.86
N VAL A 4 -19.04 -12.85 19.27
CA VAL A 4 -18.88 -12.72 17.82
C VAL A 4 -18.80 -14.14 17.26
N LYS A 5 -19.94 -14.69 16.84
CA LYS A 5 -20.00 -15.96 16.11
C LYS A 5 -19.41 -15.71 14.71
N ASN A 6 -18.07 -15.69 14.62
CA ASN A 6 -17.32 -15.51 13.38
C ASN A 6 -17.44 -16.79 12.55
N LYS A 7 -18.49 -16.91 11.74
CA LYS A 7 -18.49 -17.85 10.62
C LYS A 7 -17.54 -17.27 9.57
N ILE A 8 -16.25 -17.58 9.68
CA ILE A 8 -15.23 -17.16 8.70
C ILE A 8 -15.71 -17.63 7.33
N GLN A 9 -16.18 -16.69 6.50
CA GLN A 9 -16.55 -16.99 5.13
C GLN A 9 -15.26 -17.13 4.31
N TYR A 10 -14.77 -18.37 4.18
CA TYR A 10 -13.56 -18.70 3.43
C TYR A 10 -13.54 -18.13 2.00
N LYS A 11 -14.71 -18.01 1.35
CA LYS A 11 -14.84 -17.37 0.03
C LYS A 11 -14.40 -15.90 0.01
N GLY A 12 -14.52 -15.19 1.13
CA GLY A 12 -14.11 -13.79 1.26
C GLY A 12 -12.60 -13.58 1.43
N LEU A 13 -11.83 -14.63 1.75
CA LEU A 13 -10.38 -14.56 1.95
C LEU A 13 -9.58 -14.80 0.65
N ILE A 14 -10.24 -15.23 -0.42
CA ILE A 14 -9.60 -15.51 -1.71
C ILE A 14 -8.91 -14.24 -2.24
N VAL A 15 -9.59 -13.10 -2.22
CA VAL A 15 -9.04 -11.83 -2.73
C VAL A 15 -7.81 -11.38 -1.93
N PRO A 16 -7.85 -11.29 -0.58
CA PRO A 16 -6.65 -10.98 0.21
C PRO A 16 -5.46 -11.91 -0.07
N LEU A 17 -5.73 -13.21 -0.22
CA LEU A 17 -4.69 -14.21 -0.42
C LEU A 17 -4.07 -14.12 -1.82
N VAL A 18 -4.88 -13.92 -2.86
CA VAL A 18 -4.39 -13.71 -4.23
C VAL A 18 -3.53 -12.46 -4.32
N VAL A 19 -3.96 -11.35 -3.70
CA VAL A 19 -3.17 -10.10 -3.67
C VAL A 19 -1.84 -10.34 -2.94
N MET A 20 -1.86 -10.97 -1.77
CA MET A 20 -0.64 -11.28 -1.02
C MET A 20 0.34 -12.13 -1.83
N LEU A 21 -0.15 -13.19 -2.47
CA LEU A 21 0.67 -14.07 -3.31
C LEU A 21 1.22 -13.36 -4.55
N ALA A 22 0.46 -12.47 -5.17
CA ALA A 22 0.94 -11.68 -6.31
C ALA A 22 2.13 -10.80 -5.91
N PHE A 23 2.05 -10.11 -4.77
CA PHE A 23 3.15 -9.31 -4.24
C PHE A 23 4.37 -10.16 -3.89
N TRP A 24 4.17 -11.32 -3.26
CA TRP A 24 5.25 -12.26 -2.98
C TRP A 24 5.87 -12.84 -4.25
N GLY A 25 5.09 -13.09 -5.29
CA GLY A 25 5.58 -13.53 -6.60
C GLY A 25 6.51 -12.49 -7.22
N ILE A 26 6.11 -11.21 -7.20
CA ILE A 26 6.96 -10.09 -7.65
C ILE A 26 8.22 -9.99 -6.78
N ALA A 27 8.10 -10.19 -5.47
CA ALA A 27 9.20 -10.13 -4.52
C ALA A 27 10.27 -11.21 -4.82
N ILE A 28 9.83 -12.46 -5.00
CA ILE A 28 10.69 -13.60 -5.32
C ILE A 28 11.30 -13.43 -6.70
N TRP A 29 10.51 -13.05 -7.70
CA TRP A 29 11.02 -12.80 -9.05
C TRP A 29 12.08 -11.70 -9.05
N GLY A 30 11.82 -10.58 -8.36
CA GLY A 30 12.78 -9.48 -8.22
C GLY A 30 14.07 -9.91 -7.51
N PHE A 31 13.98 -10.76 -6.49
CA PHE A 31 15.15 -11.33 -5.82
C PHE A 31 15.97 -12.23 -6.75
N VAL A 32 15.32 -13.14 -7.48
CA VAL A 32 16.01 -14.04 -8.42
C VAL A 32 16.64 -13.26 -9.58
N ALA A 33 15.97 -12.23 -10.09
CA ALA A 33 16.45 -11.44 -11.22
C ALA A 33 17.60 -10.49 -10.84
N SER A 34 17.58 -9.93 -9.63
CA SER A 34 18.55 -8.90 -9.21
C SER A 34 19.65 -9.41 -8.28
N GLY A 35 19.44 -10.53 -7.58
CA GLY A 35 20.34 -11.04 -6.55
C GLY A 35 20.31 -10.26 -5.22
N TYR A 36 19.59 -9.13 -5.16
CA TYR A 36 19.48 -8.30 -3.97
C TYR A 36 18.27 -8.69 -3.12
N ILE A 37 18.38 -8.56 -1.79
CA ILE A 37 17.30 -8.88 -0.85
C ILE A 37 16.20 -7.81 -0.78
N GLN A 38 16.48 -6.60 -1.25
CA GLN A 38 15.56 -5.45 -1.22
C GLN A 38 14.15 -5.75 -1.75
N PRO A 39 13.96 -6.43 -2.91
CA PRO A 39 12.63 -6.76 -3.41
C PRO A 39 11.82 -7.66 -2.47
N LEU A 40 12.46 -8.61 -1.77
CA LEU A 40 11.81 -9.44 -0.75
C LEU A 40 11.32 -8.60 0.42
N ILE A 41 12.14 -7.65 0.89
CA ILE A 41 11.78 -6.77 2.00
C ILE A 41 10.65 -5.83 1.57
N MET A 42 10.76 -5.13 0.44
CA MET A 42 9.75 -4.18 -0.02
C MET A 42 8.42 -4.86 -0.37
N PHE A 43 8.42 -5.74 -1.37
CA PHE A 43 7.18 -6.31 -1.88
C PHE A 43 6.62 -7.37 -0.94
N GLY A 44 7.48 -8.11 -0.24
CA GLY A 44 7.05 -9.07 0.79
C GLY A 44 6.36 -8.37 1.95
N TYR A 45 6.94 -7.30 2.51
CA TYR A 45 6.31 -6.56 3.61
C TYR A 45 5.00 -5.90 3.20
N ILE A 46 4.95 -5.26 2.03
CA ILE A 46 3.71 -4.65 1.52
C ILE A 46 2.66 -5.73 1.25
N GLY A 47 3.06 -6.86 0.67
CA GLY A 47 2.18 -7.99 0.37
C GLY A 47 1.57 -8.62 1.63
N THR A 48 2.37 -8.88 2.67
CA THR A 48 1.86 -9.41 3.95
C THR A 48 0.95 -8.41 4.64
N SER A 49 1.30 -7.12 4.64
CA SER A 49 0.49 -6.05 5.23
C SER A 49 -0.88 -5.94 4.55
N LEU A 50 -0.91 -6.01 3.20
CA LEU A 50 -2.16 -6.04 2.42
C LEU A 50 -2.97 -7.31 2.70
N GLY A 51 -2.33 -8.47 2.73
CA GLY A 51 -2.98 -9.75 3.02
C GLY A 51 -3.67 -9.76 4.39
N ILE A 52 -2.96 -9.35 5.43
CA ILE A 52 -3.48 -9.28 6.80
C ILE A 52 -4.65 -8.29 6.88
N GLY A 53 -4.47 -7.06 6.40
CA GLY A 53 -5.48 -6.02 6.60
C GLY A 53 -6.70 -6.18 5.69
N LEU A 54 -6.55 -6.69 4.45
CA LEU A 54 -7.69 -7.07 3.61
C LEU A 54 -8.39 -8.33 4.15
N GLY A 55 -7.65 -9.30 4.70
CA GLY A 55 -8.22 -10.46 5.37
C GLY A 55 -9.06 -10.07 6.59
N LEU A 56 -8.57 -9.12 7.38
CA LEU A 56 -9.31 -8.54 8.50
C LEU A 56 -10.54 -7.77 7.99
N TYR A 57 -10.42 -7.00 6.92
CA TYR A 57 -11.54 -6.29 6.29
C TYR A 57 -12.64 -7.23 5.79
N ALA A 58 -12.27 -8.39 5.26
CA ALA A 58 -13.20 -9.40 4.75
C ALA A 58 -13.91 -10.17 5.87
N THR A 59 -13.23 -10.40 7.00
CA THR A 59 -13.75 -11.20 8.12
C THR A 59 -14.53 -10.40 9.15
N LEU A 60 -14.20 -9.10 9.34
CA LEU A 60 -14.83 -8.29 10.38
C LEU A 60 -16.29 -7.88 10.06
N PRO A 61 -17.14 -7.73 11.09
CA PRO A 61 -18.47 -7.16 10.94
C PRO A 61 -18.44 -5.77 10.31
N LYS A 62 -19.51 -5.36 9.59
CA LYS A 62 -19.58 -4.08 8.86
C LYS A 62 -19.13 -2.85 9.68
N LYS A 63 -19.43 -2.82 10.99
CA LYS A 63 -19.04 -1.73 11.90
C LYS A 63 -17.52 -1.62 12.13
N GLN A 64 -16.78 -2.71 12.03
CA GLN A 64 -15.35 -2.78 12.30
C GLN A 64 -14.49 -2.96 11.03
N LYS A 65 -15.10 -3.01 9.84
CA LYS A 65 -14.38 -3.03 8.56
C LYS A 65 -13.35 -1.89 8.42
N PRO A 66 -13.62 -0.64 8.87
CA PRO A 66 -12.60 0.42 8.84
C PRO A 66 -11.31 0.04 9.59
N THR A 67 -11.38 -0.80 10.63
CA THR A 67 -10.21 -1.24 11.38
C THR A 67 -9.22 -2.01 10.50
N GLY A 68 -9.71 -2.89 9.61
CA GLY A 68 -8.84 -3.60 8.66
C GLY A 68 -8.10 -2.66 7.72
N ARG A 69 -8.82 -1.66 7.18
CA ARG A 69 -8.23 -0.62 6.34
C ARG A 69 -7.18 0.21 7.10
N LYS A 70 -7.52 0.68 8.31
CA LYS A 70 -6.59 1.47 9.14
C LYS A 70 -5.32 0.68 9.44
N LEU A 71 -5.44 -0.60 9.75
CA LEU A 71 -4.29 -1.48 9.98
C LEU A 71 -3.41 -1.61 8.74
N THR A 72 -3.99 -1.90 7.56
CA THR A 72 -3.23 -1.97 6.30
C THR A 72 -2.45 -0.68 6.05
N LEU A 73 -3.14 0.46 6.14
CA LEU A 73 -2.55 1.77 5.86
C LEU A 73 -1.48 2.14 6.87
N PHE A 74 -1.68 1.79 8.14
CA PHE A 74 -0.68 1.98 9.19
C PHE A 74 0.59 1.18 8.93
N LEU A 75 0.47 -0.12 8.63
CA LEU A 75 1.63 -0.97 8.34
C LEU A 75 2.37 -0.51 7.10
N VAL A 76 1.67 -0.30 5.98
CA VAL A 76 2.28 0.15 4.72
C VAL A 76 2.87 1.55 4.86
N GLY A 77 2.16 2.48 5.51
CA GLY A 77 2.62 3.84 5.74
C GLY A 77 3.87 3.91 6.62
N LEU A 78 3.91 3.13 7.71
CA LEU A 78 5.07 3.06 8.59
C LEU A 78 6.29 2.49 7.87
N PHE A 79 6.09 1.45 7.05
CA PHE A 79 7.16 0.88 6.25
C PHE A 79 7.74 1.88 5.25
N LEU A 80 6.89 2.59 4.50
CA LEU A 80 7.35 3.61 3.55
C LEU A 80 8.09 4.75 4.24
N LEU A 81 7.62 5.19 5.42
CA LEU A 81 8.26 6.23 6.21
C LEU A 81 9.62 5.77 6.74
N GLY A 82 9.71 4.56 7.28
CA GLY A 82 10.97 3.96 7.71
C GLY A 82 11.96 3.80 6.54
N TYR A 83 11.49 3.29 5.40
CA TYR A 83 12.32 3.16 4.21
C TYR A 83 12.85 4.51 3.73
N ALA A 84 12.01 5.54 3.69
CA ALA A 84 12.44 6.89 3.30
C ALA A 84 13.46 7.50 4.26
N ILE A 85 13.28 7.34 5.58
CA ILE A 85 14.20 7.90 6.59
C ILE A 85 15.56 7.19 6.56
N PHE A 86 15.57 5.86 6.50
CA PHE A 86 16.80 5.08 6.68
C PHE A 86 17.50 4.70 5.36
N MET A 87 16.75 4.55 4.27
CA MET A 87 17.26 4.08 2.97
C MET A 87 17.02 5.06 1.81
N GLY A 88 16.50 6.26 2.07
CA GLY A 88 16.14 7.28 1.07
C GLY A 88 17.32 8.00 0.42
N GLN A 89 18.39 7.28 0.08
CA GLN A 89 19.60 7.85 -0.54
C GLN A 89 19.47 8.01 -2.06
N GLU A 90 18.42 7.46 -2.68
CA GLU A 90 18.22 7.51 -4.13
C GLU A 90 17.22 8.58 -4.56
N ASN A 91 17.49 9.22 -5.69
CA ASN A 91 16.62 10.25 -6.24
C ASN A 91 15.34 9.63 -6.83
N VAL A 92 14.25 9.74 -6.08
CA VAL A 92 12.89 9.34 -6.47
C VAL A 92 12.01 10.54 -6.83
N GLN A 93 12.60 11.68 -7.20
CA GLN A 93 11.87 12.86 -7.65
C GLN A 93 11.47 12.77 -9.14
N MET A 94 10.65 13.71 -9.60
CA MET A 94 10.19 13.74 -10.99
C MET A 94 11.35 13.98 -11.96
N GLU A 95 12.31 14.80 -11.55
CA GLU A 95 13.51 15.16 -12.31
C GLU A 95 14.35 13.90 -12.59
N GLY A 96 14.58 13.07 -11.57
CA GLY A 96 15.28 11.79 -11.72
C GLY A 96 14.55 10.83 -12.68
N ALA A 97 13.22 10.79 -12.64
CA ALA A 97 12.45 9.98 -13.58
C ALA A 97 12.54 10.51 -15.02
N ILE A 98 12.44 11.82 -15.23
CA ILE A 98 12.53 12.45 -16.56
C ILE A 98 13.93 12.27 -17.14
N PHE A 99 14.99 12.56 -16.37
CA PHE A 99 16.37 12.39 -16.85
C PHE A 99 16.71 10.94 -17.12
N GLY A 100 16.27 10.00 -16.28
CA GLY A 100 16.45 8.56 -16.54
C GLY A 100 15.78 8.12 -17.84
N LEU A 101 14.54 8.56 -18.09
CA LEU A 101 13.85 8.26 -19.36
C LEU A 101 14.53 8.87 -20.57
N LEU A 102 14.95 10.14 -20.51
CA LEU A 102 15.60 10.84 -21.62
C LEU A 102 16.98 10.28 -21.96
N THR A 103 17.71 9.78 -20.97
CA THR A 103 19.04 9.16 -21.15
C THR A 103 18.98 7.65 -21.42
N GLY A 104 17.80 7.04 -21.33
CA GLY A 104 17.61 5.60 -21.49
C GLY A 104 18.09 4.77 -20.29
N VAL A 105 18.38 5.38 -19.14
CA VAL A 105 18.83 4.70 -17.93
C VAL A 105 17.65 4.43 -17.00
N ILE A 106 17.39 3.15 -16.72
CA ILE A 106 16.35 2.75 -15.76
C ILE A 106 16.88 2.92 -14.35
N GLN A 107 16.50 4.02 -13.71
CA GLN A 107 16.82 4.35 -12.32
C GLN A 107 15.59 4.15 -11.41
N MET A 108 15.78 4.16 -10.09
CA MET A 108 14.68 3.98 -9.14
C MET A 108 13.56 5.03 -9.29
N GLY A 109 13.89 6.27 -9.68
CA GLY A 109 12.87 7.28 -10.03
C GLY A 109 11.95 6.81 -11.17
N VAL A 110 12.50 6.26 -12.25
CA VAL A 110 11.71 5.77 -13.40
C VAL A 110 10.79 4.62 -12.98
N ILE A 111 11.34 3.63 -12.27
CA ILE A 111 10.58 2.46 -11.78
C ILE A 111 9.48 2.91 -10.81
N HIS A 112 9.81 3.81 -9.88
CA HIS A 112 8.86 4.31 -8.89
C HIS A 112 7.69 5.04 -9.57
N TYR A 113 7.94 5.96 -10.49
CA TYR A 113 6.86 6.68 -11.18
C TYR A 113 6.03 5.73 -12.05
N MET A 114 6.65 4.80 -12.76
CA MET A 114 5.92 3.85 -13.60
C MET A 114 4.98 2.98 -12.75
N ILE A 115 5.46 2.40 -11.64
CA ILE A 115 4.65 1.53 -10.79
C ILE A 115 3.68 2.34 -9.92
N ALA A 116 4.15 3.39 -9.25
CA ALA A 116 3.37 4.11 -8.24
C ALA A 116 2.44 5.18 -8.81
N LYS A 117 2.70 5.69 -10.02
CA LYS A 117 1.91 6.77 -10.63
C LYS A 117 1.14 6.36 -11.88
N ILE A 118 1.56 5.30 -12.58
CA ILE A 118 0.88 4.84 -13.80
C ILE A 118 0.17 3.50 -13.57
N VAL A 119 0.94 2.41 -13.42
CA VAL A 119 0.40 1.05 -13.36
C VAL A 119 -0.50 0.85 -12.14
N GLY A 120 -0.04 1.28 -10.98
CA GLY A 120 -0.76 1.07 -9.73
C GLY A 120 -2.09 1.83 -9.64
N PRO A 121 -2.17 3.13 -10.01
CA PRO A 121 -3.45 3.83 -10.10
C PRO A 121 -4.39 3.24 -11.15
N LEU A 122 -3.88 2.67 -12.24
CA LEU A 122 -4.69 1.99 -13.25
C LEU A 122 -5.36 0.71 -12.68
N LEU A 123 -4.62 -0.06 -11.87
CA LEU A 123 -5.11 -1.33 -11.30
C LEU A 123 -5.95 -1.15 -10.03
N PHE A 124 -5.55 -0.22 -9.15
CA PHE A 124 -6.10 -0.08 -7.79
C PHE A 124 -6.79 1.27 -7.56
N GLY A 125 -6.84 2.14 -8.57
CA GLY A 125 -7.43 3.47 -8.47
C GLY A 125 -6.64 4.42 -7.56
N ARG A 126 -7.35 5.39 -6.97
CA ARG A 126 -6.75 6.46 -6.14
C ARG A 126 -6.12 6.00 -4.82
N MET A 127 -6.17 4.70 -4.50
CA MET A 127 -5.59 4.16 -3.27
C MET A 127 -4.11 3.79 -3.40
N TRP A 128 -3.54 3.85 -4.61
CA TRP A 128 -2.15 3.46 -4.87
C TRP A 128 -1.27 4.68 -5.18
N CYS A 129 -0.45 5.10 -4.22
CA CYS A 129 0.61 6.11 -4.42
C CYS A 129 1.52 6.21 -3.18
N GLY A 130 2.84 6.33 -3.39
CA GLY A 130 3.85 6.44 -2.33
C GLY A 130 3.65 7.60 -1.35
N TRP A 131 3.09 8.73 -1.80
CA TRP A 131 2.71 9.84 -0.92
C TRP A 131 1.33 9.64 -0.28
N SER A 132 0.42 8.97 -0.97
CA SER A 132 -0.93 8.75 -0.45
C SER A 132 -0.93 7.81 0.75
N CYS A 133 -0.07 6.78 0.78
CA CYS A 133 -0.16 5.74 1.80
C CYS A 133 0.15 6.26 3.21
N TRP A 134 1.21 7.08 3.38
CA TRP A 134 1.56 7.62 4.69
C TRP A 134 0.72 8.85 5.08
N THR A 135 0.33 9.70 4.10
CA THR A 135 -0.61 10.79 4.38
C THR A 135 -1.98 10.24 4.80
N VAL A 136 -2.52 9.26 4.06
CA VAL A 136 -3.79 8.63 4.42
C VAL A 136 -3.66 7.88 5.74
N MET A 137 -2.52 7.23 6.04
CA MET A 137 -2.29 6.67 7.38
C MET A 137 -2.51 7.70 8.48
N VAL A 138 -1.88 8.87 8.41
CA VAL A 138 -2.03 9.93 9.41
C VAL A 138 -3.48 10.43 9.47
N LEU A 139 -4.10 10.67 8.32
CA LEU A 139 -5.48 11.16 8.26
C LEU A 139 -6.51 10.12 8.75
N ASP A 140 -6.31 8.82 8.52
CA ASP A 140 -7.19 7.74 8.98
C ASP A 140 -7.08 7.53 10.52
N LEU A 141 -5.97 7.98 11.15
CA LEU A 141 -5.80 7.96 12.61
C LEU A 141 -6.55 9.10 13.32
N LEU A 142 -6.84 10.20 12.62
CA LEU A 142 -7.53 11.33 13.21
C LEU A 142 -9.00 10.98 13.57
N PRO A 143 -9.57 11.58 14.63
CA PRO A 143 -10.95 11.33 15.07
C PRO A 143 -12.01 12.04 14.20
N PHE A 144 -11.68 12.47 12.98
CA PHE A 144 -12.60 13.18 12.09
C PHE A 144 -13.27 12.19 11.12
N THR A 145 -14.40 11.62 11.53
CA THR A 145 -15.11 10.60 10.74
C THR A 145 -16.11 11.17 9.73
N ARG A 146 -16.50 12.44 9.87
CA ARG A 146 -17.43 13.12 8.96
C ARG A 146 -17.05 14.60 8.79
N PRO A 147 -17.09 15.14 7.56
CA PRO A 147 -17.04 16.58 7.37
C PRO A 147 -18.31 17.21 7.96
N SER A 148 -18.21 18.42 8.51
CA SER A 148 -19.31 19.22 9.06
C SER A 148 -20.32 19.73 8.00
N GLY A 149 -20.36 19.10 6.82
CA GLY A 149 -21.14 19.54 5.67
C GLY A 149 -20.52 20.73 4.94
N ARG A 150 -21.11 21.08 3.81
CA ARG A 150 -20.78 22.32 3.10
C ARG A 150 -21.32 23.47 3.95
N LEU A 151 -20.47 24.42 4.32
CA LEU A 151 -20.94 25.64 4.99
C LEU A 151 -22.05 26.27 4.13
N PRO A 152 -23.17 26.71 4.72
CA PRO A 152 -24.20 27.40 3.98
C PRO A 152 -23.57 28.61 3.27
N ARG A 153 -23.94 28.81 2.00
CA ARG A 153 -23.45 29.94 1.19
C ARG A 153 -23.91 31.22 1.90
N ARG A 154 -22.94 32.06 2.30
CA ARG A 154 -23.22 33.40 2.84
C ARG A 154 -23.96 34.26 1.82
#